data_AF-N9N4G2-F1
#
_entry.id   AF-N9N4G2-F1
#
_cell.length_a   1.000
_cell.length_b   1.000
_cell.length_c   1.000
_cell.angle_alpha   90.00
_cell.angle_beta   90.00
_cell.angle_gamma   90.00
#
_symmetry.space_group_name_H-M   'P 1'
#
loop_
_entity.id
_entity.type
_entity.pdbx_description
1 polymer ?
#
loop_
_entity_poly.entity_id
_entity_poly.type
_entity_poly.pdbx_seq_one_letter_code
_entity_poly.pdbx_strand_id
1 'polypeptide(L)'
;MTVFFKKAERKNAKLRLAIAGPTGSGKTFTALLLAKGIGGRIAVADTENSSAELYDDLVEFEHANIQPPYTPEKFISVIKAAENAGFDTLILDSITHEWSGVGGCLEMVDHLASTLFKNNSWGAWSQVTPQHRKFIDAMLQSSINIIVTMRSKMETIQTNNNGKKKVEKIGMKAEQRDGIEYEFSTVLDLTQDNIAVATKDRTRLFLEPRQLNESDGVLLRQWLLSGSANACINGNQYLELEHLMQQAGIDIEKYCIKRGFNSLHDVQQQKFDETCAGIQAIIERNKQAHQANEKQLQTESDSRLENEYNLALQDIQKAPNINALNRPAEYFRGTKFEQNILNACQAKSDMEGWSA
;
A
#
# COMPACT_ATOMS: atom_id res chain seq x y z
N MET A 1 10.05 19.00 -9.17
CA MET A 1 9.62 18.14 -8.05
C MET A 1 9.38 19.05 -6.86
N THR A 2 8.14 19.14 -6.41
CA THR A 2 7.76 19.96 -5.25
C THR A 2 7.94 19.11 -4.00
N VAL A 3 8.75 19.58 -3.04
CA VAL A 3 8.97 18.91 -1.75
C VAL A 3 7.97 19.47 -0.76
N PHE A 4 7.14 18.60 -0.16
CA PHE A 4 6.15 18.97 0.84
C PHE A 4 6.54 18.42 2.22
N PHE A 5 6.41 19.25 3.25
CA PHE A 5 6.61 18.84 4.65
C PHE A 5 5.26 18.63 5.31
N LYS A 6 5.11 17.54 6.06
CA LYS A 6 3.93 17.26 6.89
C LYS A 6 4.36 16.97 8.33
N LYS A 7 3.42 17.09 9.27
CA LYS A 7 3.64 16.66 10.65
C LYS A 7 4.03 15.18 10.68
N ALA A 8 5.08 14.85 11.43
CA ALA A 8 5.54 13.47 11.56
C ALA A 8 4.50 12.65 12.32
N GLU A 9 3.96 11.63 11.68
CA GLU A 9 2.96 10.72 12.23
C GLU A 9 3.43 9.28 12.03
N ARG A 10 3.32 8.44 13.07
CA ARG A 10 3.70 7.02 13.05
C ARG A 10 2.67 6.19 12.28
N LYS A 11 2.28 6.61 11.08
CA LYS A 11 1.29 5.91 10.25
C LYS A 11 1.96 4.75 9.51
N ASN A 12 1.37 3.56 9.62
CA ASN A 12 1.74 2.34 8.87
C ASN A 12 3.21 1.92 8.98
N ALA A 13 3.91 2.31 10.05
CA ALA A 13 5.26 1.80 10.29
C ALA A 13 5.16 0.28 10.46
N LYS A 14 5.95 -0.46 9.67
CA LYS A 14 6.13 -1.89 9.85
C LYS A 14 7.34 -2.11 10.75
N LEU A 15 7.27 -3.11 11.60
CA LEU A 15 8.37 -3.40 12.52
C LEU A 15 9.61 -3.82 11.73
N ARG A 16 10.76 -3.23 12.08
CA ARG A 16 12.10 -3.66 11.66
C ARG A 16 12.91 -3.92 12.92
N LEU A 17 12.80 -5.14 13.43
CA LEU A 17 13.43 -5.54 14.67
C LEU A 17 14.61 -6.46 14.35
N ALA A 18 15.77 -6.17 14.95
CA ALA A 18 16.90 -7.08 14.94
C ALA A 18 17.20 -7.59 16.35
N ILE A 19 17.43 -8.88 16.46
CA ILE A 19 17.78 -9.58 17.70
C ILE A 19 19.15 -10.23 17.50
N ALA A 20 20.18 -9.64 18.09
CA ALA A 20 21.54 -10.14 18.04
C ALA A 20 21.89 -10.89 19.33
N GLY A 21 22.83 -11.84 19.28
CA GLY A 21 23.28 -12.52 20.47
C GLY A 21 24.13 -13.78 20.20
N PRO A 22 24.89 -14.24 21.20
CA PRO A 22 25.68 -15.47 21.08
C PRO A 22 24.79 -16.70 20.89
N THR A 23 25.39 -17.83 20.55
CA THR A 23 24.70 -19.12 20.54
C THR A 23 24.11 -19.42 21.93
N GLY A 24 22.88 -19.94 21.98
CA GLY A 24 22.20 -20.27 23.23
C GLY A 24 21.53 -19.10 23.96
N SER A 25 21.62 -17.87 23.45
CA SER A 25 21.01 -16.68 24.09
C SER A 25 19.48 -16.58 23.93
N GLY A 26 18.83 -17.53 23.26
CA GLY A 26 17.36 -17.52 23.07
C GLY A 26 16.82 -16.64 21.93
N LYS A 27 17.60 -16.38 20.87
CA LYS A 27 17.18 -15.49 19.75
C LYS A 27 15.86 -15.90 19.10
N THR A 28 15.77 -17.14 18.62
CA THR A 28 14.58 -17.69 17.95
C THR A 28 13.37 -17.69 18.88
N PHE A 29 13.57 -18.16 20.12
CA PHE A 29 12.57 -18.17 21.18
C PHE A 29 12.00 -16.76 21.43
N THR A 30 12.88 -15.77 21.64
CA THR A 30 12.47 -14.38 21.88
C THR A 30 11.80 -13.76 20.65
N ALA A 31 12.26 -14.06 19.43
CA ALA A 31 11.62 -13.61 18.20
C ALA A 31 10.17 -14.14 18.08
N LEU A 32 9.95 -15.43 18.37
CA LEU A 32 8.63 -16.06 18.34
C LEU A 32 7.69 -15.49 19.40
N LEU A 33 8.16 -15.26 20.64
CA LEU A 33 7.34 -14.64 21.69
C LEU A 33 6.89 -13.22 21.31
N LEU A 34 7.78 -12.43 20.72
CA LEU A 34 7.42 -11.09 20.24
C LEU A 34 6.44 -11.16 19.07
N ALA A 35 6.66 -12.06 18.10
CA ALA A 35 5.74 -12.27 16.99
C ALA A 35 4.35 -12.73 17.47
N LYS A 36 4.29 -13.62 18.46
CA LYS A 36 3.06 -14.06 19.11
C LYS A 36 2.27 -12.89 19.70
N GLY A 37 2.94 -12.02 20.46
CA GLY A 37 2.29 -10.84 21.03
C GLY A 37 1.85 -9.79 19.99
N ILE A 38 2.58 -9.69 18.87
CA ILE A 38 2.16 -8.87 17.72
C ILE A 38 0.87 -9.45 17.12
N GLY A 39 0.81 -10.78 16.99
CA GLY A 39 -0.31 -11.53 16.43
C GLY A 39 -0.36 -11.49 14.90
N GLY A 40 -1.39 -12.13 14.34
CA GLY A 40 -1.50 -12.37 12.91
C GLY A 40 -0.79 -13.65 12.47
N ARG A 41 -0.63 -13.85 11.16
CA ARG A 41 0.07 -15.02 10.61
C ARG A 41 1.58 -14.81 10.64
N ILE A 42 2.30 -15.81 11.16
CA ILE A 42 3.75 -15.77 11.35
C ILE A 42 4.41 -16.74 10.37
N ALA A 43 5.43 -16.27 9.66
CA ALA A 43 6.34 -17.10 8.88
C ALA A 43 7.75 -17.06 9.50
N VAL A 44 8.43 -18.20 9.52
CA VAL A 44 9.83 -18.30 9.92
C VAL A 44 10.65 -18.86 8.77
N ALA A 45 11.58 -18.07 8.26
CA ALA A 45 12.59 -18.52 7.32
C ALA A 45 13.86 -18.88 8.07
N ASP A 46 14.10 -20.18 8.20
CA ASP A 46 15.14 -20.75 9.04
C ASP A 46 16.34 -21.19 8.21
N THR A 47 17.52 -20.72 8.57
CA THR A 47 18.80 -21.05 7.93
C THR A 47 19.59 -22.09 8.74
N GLU A 48 19.16 -22.40 9.96
CA GLU A 48 19.80 -23.30 10.93
C GLU A 48 19.14 -24.70 10.94
N ASN A 49 18.77 -25.21 9.77
CA ASN A 49 18.31 -26.58 9.54
C ASN A 49 17.10 -26.99 10.40
N SER A 50 15.99 -26.25 10.29
CA SER A 50 14.71 -26.56 10.95
C SER A 50 14.77 -26.50 12.49
N SER A 51 15.71 -25.75 13.06
CA SER A 51 15.80 -25.51 14.50
C SER A 51 14.58 -24.77 15.06
N ALA A 52 13.91 -23.95 14.25
CA ALA A 52 12.72 -23.22 14.66
C ALA A 52 11.50 -24.13 14.89
N GLU A 53 11.41 -25.27 14.20
CA GLU A 53 10.31 -26.25 14.34
C GLU A 53 10.24 -26.83 15.76
N LEU A 54 11.32 -26.75 16.54
CA LEU A 54 11.37 -27.20 17.94
C LEU A 54 10.52 -26.36 18.90
N TYR A 55 9.93 -25.26 18.41
CA TYR A 55 9.10 -24.32 19.16
C TYR A 55 7.63 -24.33 18.70
N ASP A 56 7.17 -25.42 18.11
CA ASP A 56 5.78 -25.59 17.62
C ASP A 56 4.73 -25.45 18.74
N ASP A 57 5.13 -25.65 20.00
CA ASP A 57 4.32 -25.49 21.19
C ASP A 57 4.13 -24.02 21.64
N LEU A 58 4.97 -23.09 21.19
CA LEU A 58 4.94 -21.71 21.64
C LEU A 58 3.85 -20.87 20.96
N VAL A 59 3.76 -20.99 19.63
CA VAL A 59 2.85 -20.22 18.76
C VAL A 59 2.67 -20.96 17.44
N GLU A 60 1.52 -20.80 16.80
CA GLU A 60 1.31 -21.28 15.43
C GLU A 60 2.10 -20.42 14.44
N PHE A 61 2.98 -21.03 13.65
CA PHE A 61 3.72 -20.38 12.57
C PHE A 61 3.96 -21.35 11.42
N GLU A 62 4.18 -20.80 10.22
CA GLU A 62 4.60 -21.56 9.05
C GLU A 62 6.12 -21.45 8.86
N HIS A 63 6.76 -22.55 8.49
CA HIS A 63 8.21 -22.66 8.40
C HIS A 63 8.70 -22.79 6.95
N ALA A 64 9.81 -22.14 6.64
CA ALA A 64 10.55 -22.34 5.40
C ALA A 64 12.03 -22.57 5.70
N ASN A 65 12.53 -23.77 5.37
CA ASN A 65 13.94 -24.10 5.49
C ASN A 65 14.76 -23.51 4.32
N ILE A 66 15.70 -22.63 4.64
CA ILE A 66 16.58 -21.95 3.69
C ILE A 66 17.92 -22.67 3.68
N GLN A 67 18.20 -23.38 2.58
CA GLN A 67 19.43 -24.12 2.38
C GLN A 67 20.46 -23.33 1.55
N PRO A 68 21.77 -23.62 1.66
CA PRO A 68 22.79 -23.04 0.81
C PRO A 68 22.48 -23.20 -0.70
N PRO A 69 22.94 -22.28 -1.58
CA PRO A 69 23.71 -21.08 -1.25
C PRO A 69 22.83 -19.97 -0.67
N TYR A 70 23.37 -19.22 0.30
CA TYR A 70 22.70 -18.15 1.04
C TYR A 70 22.81 -16.79 0.33
N THR A 71 22.46 -16.73 -0.95
CA THR A 71 22.61 -15.50 -1.73
C THR A 71 21.62 -14.41 -1.31
N PRO A 72 21.96 -13.11 -1.45
CA PRO A 72 21.03 -12.00 -1.17
C PRO A 72 19.70 -12.15 -1.92
N GLU A 73 19.75 -12.60 -3.19
CA GLU A 73 18.56 -12.84 -4.02
C GLU A 73 17.62 -13.89 -3.42
N LYS A 74 18.17 -14.96 -2.81
CA LYS A 74 17.36 -15.99 -2.15
C LYS A 74 16.60 -15.38 -0.97
N PHE A 75 17.24 -14.56 -0.13
CA PHE A 75 16.56 -13.89 0.97
C PHE A 75 15.50 -12.89 0.47
N ILE A 76 15.74 -12.16 -0.63
CA ILE A 76 14.73 -11.30 -1.26
C ILE A 76 13.52 -12.13 -1.71
N SER A 77 13.74 -13.31 -2.30
CA SER A 77 12.66 -14.19 -2.75
C SER A 77 11.80 -14.70 -1.57
N VAL A 78 12.42 -14.98 -0.43
CA VAL A 78 11.74 -15.38 0.80
C VAL A 78 10.84 -14.27 1.32
N ILE A 79 11.35 -13.03 1.38
CA ILE A 79 10.57 -11.87 1.81
C ILE A 79 9.33 -11.70 0.92
N LYS A 80 9.53 -11.71 -0.41
CA LYS A 80 8.43 -11.60 -1.38
C LYS A 80 7.43 -12.75 -1.28
N ALA A 81 7.89 -13.97 -1.05
CA ALA A 81 7.02 -15.13 -0.88
C ALA A 81 6.14 -14.97 0.37
N ALA A 82 6.70 -14.48 1.48
CA ALA A 82 5.95 -14.23 2.69
C ALA A 82 4.90 -13.11 2.50
N GLU A 83 5.26 -12.03 1.80
CA GLU A 83 4.31 -10.96 1.46
C GLU A 83 3.16 -11.47 0.60
N ASN A 84 3.47 -12.21 -0.47
CA ASN A 84 2.46 -12.75 -1.39
C ASN A 84 1.53 -13.78 -0.71
N ALA A 85 2.04 -14.53 0.26
CA ALA A 85 1.26 -15.47 1.04
C ALA A 85 0.38 -14.80 2.10
N GLY A 86 0.51 -13.49 2.31
CA GLY A 86 -0.30 -12.71 3.24
C GLY A 86 0.04 -12.96 4.70
N PHE A 87 1.32 -13.15 5.03
CA PHE A 87 1.78 -13.16 6.42
C PHE A 87 1.79 -11.76 7.02
N ASP A 88 1.65 -11.65 8.34
CA ASP A 88 1.75 -10.38 9.05
C ASP A 88 3.16 -10.11 9.55
N THR A 89 3.87 -11.18 9.93
CA THR A 89 5.24 -11.13 10.46
C THR A 89 6.10 -12.22 9.82
N LEU A 90 7.26 -11.84 9.30
CA LEU A 90 8.32 -12.75 8.85
C LEU A 90 9.51 -12.64 9.80
N ILE A 91 9.95 -13.79 10.32
CA ILE A 91 11.19 -13.96 11.06
C ILE A 91 12.25 -14.53 10.12
N LEU A 92 13.36 -13.81 9.91
CA LEU A 92 14.54 -14.32 9.21
C LEU A 92 15.56 -14.79 10.26
N ASP A 93 15.68 -16.11 10.44
CA ASP A 93 16.52 -16.74 11.45
C ASP A 93 17.64 -17.58 10.80
N SER A 94 18.82 -17.04 10.53
CA SER A 94 19.33 -15.70 10.78
C SER A 94 19.81 -15.08 9.48
N ILE A 95 19.91 -13.74 9.47
CA ILE A 95 20.50 -13.02 8.33
C ILE A 95 22.04 -13.10 8.31
N THR A 96 22.66 -13.68 9.33
CA THR A 96 24.12 -13.93 9.36
C THR A 96 24.55 -14.80 8.18
N HIS A 97 23.74 -15.77 7.76
CA HIS A 97 24.08 -16.66 6.65
C HIS A 97 24.11 -15.94 5.30
N GLU A 98 23.31 -14.88 5.10
CA GLU A 98 23.40 -14.05 3.88
C GLU A 98 24.77 -13.38 3.76
N TRP A 99 25.40 -13.07 4.88
CA TRP A 99 26.70 -12.40 4.91
C TRP A 99 27.86 -13.38 4.85
N SER A 100 27.96 -14.27 5.83
CA SER A 100 29.12 -15.14 6.06
C SER A 100 28.85 -16.63 5.84
N GLY A 101 27.62 -17.00 5.46
CA GLY A 101 27.27 -18.38 5.13
C GLY A 101 27.76 -18.81 3.74
N VAL A 102 27.63 -20.11 3.46
CA VAL A 102 28.01 -20.71 2.18
C VAL A 102 27.25 -20.06 1.02
N GLY A 103 27.97 -19.50 0.05
CA GLY A 103 27.43 -18.72 -1.06
C GLY A 103 26.85 -17.36 -0.68
N GLY A 104 27.07 -16.90 0.56
CA GLY A 104 26.75 -15.54 1.02
C GLY A 104 27.76 -14.50 0.53
N CYS A 105 27.59 -13.26 0.99
CA CYS A 105 28.36 -12.11 0.50
C CYS A 105 29.89 -12.29 0.55
N LEU A 106 30.43 -12.80 1.66
CA LEU A 106 31.88 -12.95 1.82
C LEU A 106 32.45 -13.97 0.82
N GLU A 107 31.85 -15.15 0.68
CA GLU A 107 32.29 -16.14 -0.30
C GLU A 107 32.09 -15.66 -1.75
N MET A 108 31.01 -14.91 -2.02
CA MET A 108 30.77 -14.30 -3.33
C MET A 108 31.91 -13.32 -3.67
N VAL A 109 32.35 -12.48 -2.73
CA VAL A 109 33.47 -11.56 -2.94
C VAL A 109 34.76 -12.33 -3.20
N ASP A 110 35.07 -13.34 -2.39
CA ASP A 110 36.29 -14.14 -2.54
C ASP A 110 36.33 -14.88 -3.90
N HIS A 111 35.20 -15.46 -4.30
CA HIS A 111 35.07 -16.12 -5.61
C HIS A 111 35.25 -15.12 -6.76
N LEU A 112 34.58 -13.97 -6.72
CA LEU A 112 34.71 -12.94 -7.77
C LEU A 112 36.13 -12.34 -7.83
N ALA A 113 36.75 -12.12 -6.67
CA ALA A 113 38.09 -11.59 -6.57
C ALA A 113 39.10 -12.54 -7.22
N SER A 114 39.02 -13.84 -6.92
CA SER A 114 39.93 -14.85 -7.45
C SER A 114 39.71 -15.16 -8.94
N THR A 115 38.47 -15.08 -9.44
CA THR A 115 38.14 -15.48 -10.82
C THR A 115 38.17 -14.32 -11.82
N LEU A 116 37.43 -13.24 -11.56
CA LEU A 116 37.20 -12.15 -12.52
C LEU A 116 38.14 -10.97 -12.32
N PHE A 117 38.49 -10.69 -11.06
CA PHE A 117 39.22 -9.47 -10.69
C PHE A 117 40.70 -9.70 -10.35
N LYS A 118 41.28 -10.88 -10.64
CA LYS A 118 42.71 -11.18 -10.45
C LYS A 118 43.25 -10.81 -9.05
N ASN A 119 42.54 -11.22 -8.00
CA ASN A 119 42.76 -10.90 -6.59
C ASN A 119 42.51 -9.44 -6.18
N ASN A 120 41.81 -8.66 -7.00
CA ASN A 120 41.33 -7.34 -6.60
C ASN A 120 39.95 -7.43 -5.90
N SER A 121 39.99 -7.42 -4.56
CA SER A 121 38.78 -7.45 -3.72
C SER A 121 37.89 -6.22 -3.92
N TRP A 122 38.45 -5.05 -4.28
CA TRP A 122 37.66 -3.83 -4.50
C TRP A 122 36.70 -3.97 -5.69
N GLY A 123 37.18 -4.57 -6.78
CA GLY A 123 36.35 -4.88 -7.95
C GLY A 123 35.23 -5.87 -7.62
N ALA A 124 35.53 -6.90 -6.84
CA ALA A 124 34.53 -7.87 -6.38
C ALA A 124 33.45 -7.23 -5.48
N TRP A 125 33.85 -6.36 -4.54
CA TRP A 125 32.91 -5.62 -3.69
C TRP A 125 31.97 -4.72 -4.48
N SER A 126 32.40 -4.17 -5.62
CA SER A 126 31.54 -3.36 -6.50
C SER A 126 30.35 -4.15 -7.07
N GLN A 127 30.47 -5.48 -7.16
CA GLN A 127 29.42 -6.38 -7.66
C GLN A 127 28.53 -6.94 -6.54
N VAL A 128 29.09 -7.19 -5.36
CA VAL A 128 28.34 -7.79 -4.24
C VAL A 128 27.61 -6.74 -3.41
N THR A 129 28.22 -5.56 -3.19
CA THR A 129 27.59 -4.48 -2.40
C THR A 129 26.19 -4.09 -2.89
N PRO A 130 25.93 -3.95 -4.21
CA PRO A 130 24.58 -3.67 -4.70
C PRO A 130 23.58 -4.80 -4.41
N GLN A 131 24.01 -6.06 -4.42
CA GLN A 131 23.13 -7.20 -4.15
C GLN A 131 22.73 -7.26 -2.68
N HIS A 132 23.70 -7.10 -1.77
CA HIS A 132 23.43 -6.99 -0.34
C HIS A 132 22.50 -5.79 -0.04
N ARG A 133 22.72 -4.63 -0.67
CA ARG A 133 21.84 -3.47 -0.51
C ARG A 133 20.39 -3.75 -0.95
N LYS A 134 20.19 -4.47 -2.07
CA LYS A 134 18.85 -4.87 -2.50
C LYS A 134 18.16 -5.77 -1.47
N PHE A 135 18.91 -6.62 -0.77
CA PHE A 135 18.38 -7.43 0.32
C PHE A 135 17.97 -6.57 1.52
N ILE A 136 18.81 -5.62 1.94
CA ILE A 136 18.47 -4.65 2.98
C ILE A 136 17.22 -3.86 2.58
N ASP A 137 17.18 -3.32 1.36
CA ASP A 137 16.05 -2.56 0.84
C ASP A 137 14.76 -3.39 0.84
N ALA A 138 14.82 -4.67 0.47
CA ALA A 138 13.67 -5.58 0.51
C ALA A 138 13.13 -5.75 1.94
N MET A 139 14.01 -5.92 2.94
CA MET A 139 13.58 -5.96 4.34
C MET A 139 12.95 -4.63 4.76
N LEU A 140 13.59 -3.50 4.46
CA LEU A 140 13.13 -2.18 4.89
C LEU A 140 11.81 -1.77 4.26
N GLN A 141 11.62 -2.06 2.98
CA GLN A 141 10.44 -1.68 2.19
C GLN A 141 9.28 -2.68 2.32
N SER A 142 9.48 -3.79 3.03
CA SER A 142 8.47 -4.84 3.13
C SER A 142 7.12 -4.34 3.68
N SER A 143 6.03 -4.85 3.13
CA SER A 143 4.66 -4.58 3.58
C SER A 143 4.28 -5.28 4.88
N ILE A 144 5.13 -6.19 5.40
CA ILE A 144 4.88 -7.00 6.61
C ILE A 144 5.90 -6.65 7.70
N ASN A 145 5.68 -7.10 8.94
CA ASN A 145 6.66 -6.94 10.01
C ASN A 145 7.86 -7.86 9.75
N ILE A 146 9.07 -7.34 9.92
CA ILE A 146 10.30 -8.11 9.77
C ILE A 146 11.02 -8.15 11.11
N ILE A 147 11.25 -9.37 11.59
CA ILE A 147 12.15 -9.65 12.71
C ILE A 147 13.33 -10.42 12.13
N VAL A 148 14.55 -9.99 12.42
CA VAL A 148 15.75 -10.74 12.03
C VAL A 148 16.50 -11.17 13.26
N THR A 149 17.14 -12.32 13.19
CA THR A 149 18.15 -12.71 14.17
C THR A 149 19.55 -12.57 13.57
N MET A 150 20.53 -12.27 14.42
CA MET A 150 21.94 -12.22 14.06
C MET A 150 22.76 -12.96 15.10
N ARG A 151 23.73 -13.75 14.64
CA ARG A 151 24.75 -14.32 15.52
C ARG A 151 25.72 -13.22 15.93
N SER A 152 26.21 -13.28 17.17
CA SER A 152 27.27 -12.39 17.64
C SER A 152 28.51 -13.19 18.02
N LYS A 153 29.69 -12.65 17.68
CA LYS A 153 31.00 -13.17 18.09
C LYS A 153 31.69 -12.20 19.04
N MET A 154 32.61 -12.71 19.83
CA MET A 154 33.45 -11.87 20.69
C MET A 154 34.36 -11.01 19.82
N GLU A 155 34.25 -9.68 19.95
CA GLU A 155 35.13 -8.74 19.29
C GLU A 155 36.40 -8.56 20.11
N THR A 156 37.55 -8.67 19.44
CA THR A 156 38.86 -8.50 20.04
C THR A 156 39.69 -7.49 19.28
N ILE A 157 40.27 -6.50 19.97
CA ILE A 157 41.32 -5.65 19.40
C ILE A 157 42.69 -6.14 19.85
N GLN A 158 43.69 -5.89 19.01
CA GLN A 158 45.08 -6.05 19.39
C GLN A 158 45.62 -4.67 19.80
N THR A 159 45.73 -4.45 21.10
CA THR A 159 46.33 -3.24 21.67
C THR A 159 47.83 -3.48 21.83
N ASN A 160 48.66 -2.52 21.39
CA ASN A 160 50.11 -2.62 21.53
C ASN A 160 50.55 -1.80 22.75
N ASN A 161 50.77 -2.47 23.88
CA ASN A 161 51.26 -1.85 25.10
C ASN A 161 52.74 -2.21 25.28
N ASN A 162 53.64 -1.24 25.15
CA ASN A 162 55.09 -1.41 25.31
C ASN A 162 55.70 -2.58 24.50
N GLY A 163 55.34 -2.68 23.21
CA GLY A 163 55.92 -3.67 22.29
C GLY A 163 55.42 -5.10 22.44
N LYS A 164 54.49 -5.38 23.37
CA LYS A 164 53.77 -6.66 23.46
C LYS A 164 52.35 -6.49 22.92
N LYS A 165 52.03 -7.26 21.88
CA LYS A 165 50.66 -7.39 21.36
C LYS A 165 49.78 -8.04 22.43
N LYS A 166 48.79 -7.31 22.93
CA LYS A 166 47.79 -7.82 23.87
C LYS A 166 46.44 -7.85 23.17
N VAL A 167 45.79 -9.01 23.17
CA VAL A 167 44.43 -9.16 22.65
C VAL A 167 43.47 -8.75 23.76
N GLU A 168 42.71 -7.67 23.56
CA GLU A 168 41.70 -7.19 24.50
C GLU A 168 40.31 -7.44 23.92
N LYS A 169 39.45 -8.07 24.72
CA LYS A 169 38.05 -8.36 24.36
C LYS A 169 37.22 -7.12 24.64
N ILE A 170 36.56 -6.56 23.63
CA ILE A 170 35.82 -5.29 23.74
C ILE A 170 34.33 -5.52 23.98
N GLY A 171 33.79 -6.64 23.51
CA GLY A 171 32.38 -6.94 23.63
C GLY A 171 31.94 -7.98 22.61
N MET A 172 30.63 -8.05 22.39
CA MET A 172 30.02 -8.88 21.36
C MET A 172 29.72 -8.01 20.13
N LYS A 173 30.00 -8.54 18.94
CA LYS A 173 29.71 -7.89 17.66
C LYS A 173 28.91 -8.83 16.78
N ALA A 174 27.87 -8.30 16.13
CA ALA A 174 27.06 -9.05 15.19
C ALA A 174 27.91 -9.51 14.00
N GLU A 175 27.71 -10.76 13.57
CA GLU A 175 28.32 -11.33 12.38
C GLU A 175 27.59 -10.86 11.12
N GLN A 176 27.83 -9.60 10.76
CA GLN A 176 27.18 -8.95 9.63
C GLN A 176 28.04 -7.76 9.18
N ARG A 177 27.66 -7.10 8.07
CA ARG A 177 28.31 -5.87 7.62
C ARG A 177 28.24 -4.79 8.69
N ASP A 178 29.36 -4.11 8.92
CA ASP A 178 29.44 -2.95 9.81
C ASP A 178 28.37 -1.91 9.47
N GLY A 179 27.62 -1.48 10.48
CA GLY A 179 26.55 -0.48 10.36
C GLY A 179 25.16 -1.04 10.05
N ILE A 180 25.00 -2.37 10.00
CA ILE A 180 23.68 -3.00 9.79
C ILE A 180 22.64 -2.56 10.84
N GLU A 181 23.07 -2.28 12.07
CA GLU A 181 22.24 -1.77 13.17
C GLU A 181 21.55 -0.43 12.82
N TYR A 182 22.10 0.33 11.88
CA TYR A 182 21.50 1.59 11.45
C TYR A 182 20.26 1.39 10.58
N GLU A 183 20.08 0.22 9.98
CA GLU A 183 18.96 -0.09 9.09
C GLU A 183 17.66 -0.38 9.88
N PHE A 184 17.76 -1.01 11.05
CA PHE A 184 16.60 -1.43 11.84
C PHE A 184 16.01 -0.31 12.71
N SER A 185 14.71 -0.36 12.99
CA SER A 185 14.07 0.60 13.92
C SER A 185 14.45 0.32 15.37
N THR A 186 14.61 -0.97 15.70
CA THR A 186 14.99 -1.44 17.02
C THR A 186 15.99 -2.58 16.88
N VAL A 187 17.04 -2.57 17.68
CA VAL A 187 18.11 -3.57 17.74
C VAL A 187 18.30 -3.94 19.20
N LEU A 188 18.11 -5.22 19.50
CA LEU A 188 18.22 -5.79 20.83
C LEU A 188 19.35 -6.83 20.84
N ASP A 189 20.28 -6.69 21.78
CA ASP A 189 21.34 -7.65 22.04
C ASP A 189 20.93 -8.53 23.22
N LEU A 190 20.85 -9.83 23.00
CA LEU A 190 20.57 -10.82 24.04
C LEU A 190 21.87 -11.23 24.74
N THR A 191 21.86 -11.19 26.06
CA THR A 191 22.90 -11.82 26.88
C THR A 191 22.72 -13.35 26.88
N GLN A 192 23.70 -14.06 27.45
CA GLN A 192 23.62 -15.51 27.60
C GLN A 192 22.44 -15.96 28.49
N ASP A 193 21.96 -15.09 29.38
CA ASP A 193 20.80 -15.32 30.26
C ASP A 193 19.46 -14.87 29.63
N ASN A 194 19.44 -14.66 28.30
CA ASN A 194 18.30 -14.17 27.53
C ASN A 194 17.78 -12.79 27.98
N ILE A 195 18.66 -11.95 28.54
CA ILE A 195 18.32 -10.57 28.88
C ILE A 195 18.52 -9.72 27.63
N ALA A 196 17.46 -9.05 27.18
CA ALA A 196 17.53 -8.12 26.06
C ALA A 196 18.03 -6.75 26.50
N VAL A 197 19.08 -6.27 25.85
CA VAL A 197 19.66 -4.93 26.01
C VAL A 197 19.47 -4.18 24.71
N ALA A 198 18.87 -2.99 24.75
CA ALA A 198 18.67 -2.20 23.54
C ALA A 198 19.95 -1.48 23.12
N THR A 199 20.51 -1.86 21.97
CA THR A 199 21.57 -1.09 21.30
C THR A 199 20.98 0.08 20.50
N LYS A 200 19.76 -0.08 20.00
CA LYS A 200 18.99 0.98 19.34
C LYS A 200 17.52 0.74 19.60
N ASP A 201 16.78 1.75 20.03
CA ASP A 201 15.34 1.62 20.20
C ASP A 201 14.60 2.92 19.87
N ARG A 202 13.96 2.94 18.69
CA ARG A 202 13.06 4.06 18.32
C ARG A 202 11.69 3.96 18.99
N THR A 203 11.35 2.81 19.59
CA THR A 203 10.05 2.60 20.24
C THR A 203 10.00 3.16 21.65
N ARG A 204 11.16 3.20 22.33
CA ARG A 204 11.33 3.55 23.75
C ARG A 204 10.66 2.56 24.71
N LEU A 205 10.41 1.33 24.24
CA LEU A 205 9.80 0.25 25.03
C LEU A 205 10.84 -0.57 25.79
N PHE A 206 12.11 -0.54 25.37
CA PHE A 206 13.17 -1.42 25.88
C PHE A 206 14.30 -0.64 26.56
N LEU A 207 13.94 0.38 27.35
CA LEU A 207 14.92 1.22 28.07
C LEU A 207 15.69 0.43 29.13
N GLU A 208 14.99 -0.45 29.86
CA GLU A 208 15.57 -1.26 30.93
C GLU A 208 15.85 -2.68 30.44
N PRO A 209 17.06 -3.23 30.67
CA PRO A 209 17.39 -4.61 30.34
C PRO A 209 16.50 -5.62 31.05
N ARG A 210 15.90 -6.54 30.31
CA ARG A 210 15.03 -7.59 30.86
C ARG A 210 14.82 -8.75 29.88
N GLN A 211 14.32 -9.87 30.39
CA GLN A 211 13.81 -10.93 29.53
C GLN A 211 12.51 -10.46 28.86
N LEU A 212 12.39 -10.76 27.56
CA LEU A 212 11.21 -10.40 26.79
C LEU A 212 10.20 -11.53 26.79
N ASN A 213 8.92 -11.16 26.71
CA ASN A 213 7.81 -12.10 26.67
C ASN A 213 6.71 -11.65 25.70
N GLU A 214 5.63 -12.40 25.63
CA GLU A 214 4.50 -12.11 24.74
C GLU A 214 3.91 -10.69 24.94
N SER A 215 3.86 -10.19 26.17
CA SER A 215 3.33 -8.83 26.44
C SER A 215 4.14 -7.73 25.76
N ASP A 216 5.42 -7.97 25.48
CA ASP A 216 6.28 -7.02 24.75
C ASP A 216 5.92 -6.95 23.27
N GLY A 217 5.52 -8.08 22.69
CA GLY A 217 4.93 -8.11 21.35
C GLY A 217 3.63 -7.30 21.28
N VAL A 218 2.79 -7.39 22.33
CA VAL A 218 1.55 -6.60 22.42
C VAL A 218 1.86 -5.10 22.51
N LEU A 219 2.86 -4.70 23.31
CA LEU A 219 3.30 -3.31 23.41
C LEU A 219 3.87 -2.80 22.08
N LEU A 220 4.64 -3.63 21.37
CA LEU A 220 5.12 -3.31 20.02
C LEU A 220 3.95 -3.09 19.07
N ARG A 221 2.95 -3.99 19.04
CA ARG A 221 1.74 -3.82 18.24
C ARG A 221 1.03 -2.51 18.57
N GLN A 222 0.83 -2.22 19.84
CA GLN A 222 0.19 -0.99 20.28
C GLN A 222 0.98 0.25 19.82
N TRP A 223 2.31 0.20 19.93
CA TRP A 223 3.17 1.28 19.45
C TRP A 223 3.04 1.50 17.93
N LEU A 224 3.02 0.41 17.15
CA LEU A 224 2.84 0.45 15.68
C LEU A 224 1.46 1.04 15.30
N LEU A 225 0.41 0.70 16.07
CA LEU A 225 -0.95 1.18 15.82
C LEU A 225 -1.23 2.60 16.35
N SER A 226 -0.54 3.03 17.41
CA SER A 226 -0.78 4.30 18.10
C SER A 226 -0.56 5.54 17.23
N GLY A 227 0.13 5.43 16.10
CA GLY A 227 0.26 6.52 15.12
C GLY A 227 -0.90 6.66 14.13
N SER A 228 -1.90 5.79 14.18
CA SER A 228 -3.04 5.76 13.24
C SER A 228 -4.23 6.64 13.63
N ALA A 229 -4.35 7.06 14.90
CA ALA A 229 -5.60 7.60 15.45
C ALA A 229 -6.02 9.00 14.94
N ASN A 230 -5.07 9.88 14.58
CA ASN A 230 -5.38 11.26 14.14
C ASN A 230 -5.01 11.56 12.69
N ALA A 231 -4.58 10.54 11.97
CA ALA A 231 -3.68 10.82 10.89
C ALA A 231 -4.41 11.17 9.58
N CYS A 232 -3.86 12.18 8.92
CA CYS A 232 -4.41 12.86 7.76
C CYS A 232 -4.27 12.05 6.45
N ILE A 233 -5.08 12.34 5.44
CA ILE A 233 -5.03 11.68 4.12
C ILE A 233 -3.67 11.87 3.44
N ASN A 234 -3.25 10.89 2.63
CA ASN A 234 -2.00 10.97 1.85
C ASN A 234 -2.19 11.75 0.52
N GLY A 235 -1.12 11.95 -0.24
CA GLY A 235 -1.16 12.74 -1.49
C GLY A 235 -2.06 12.14 -2.58
N ASN A 236 -2.11 10.82 -2.72
CA ASN A 236 -3.00 10.18 -3.72
C ASN A 236 -4.46 10.33 -3.30
N GLN A 237 -4.74 10.12 -2.01
CA GLN A 237 -6.07 10.32 -1.42
C GLN A 237 -6.53 11.79 -1.52
N TYR A 238 -5.61 12.75 -1.36
CA TYR A 238 -5.90 14.15 -1.59
C TYR A 238 -6.35 14.40 -3.03
N LEU A 239 -5.60 13.91 -4.02
CA LEU A 239 -5.92 14.11 -5.44
C LEU A 239 -7.25 13.47 -5.81
N GLU A 240 -7.51 12.27 -5.30
CA GLU A 240 -8.80 11.58 -5.49
C GLU A 240 -9.95 12.39 -4.90
N LEU A 241 -9.81 12.86 -3.67
CA LEU A 241 -10.85 13.63 -2.99
C LEU A 241 -11.08 15.00 -3.64
N GLU A 242 -10.00 15.67 -4.07
CA GLU A 242 -10.05 16.93 -4.81
C GLU A 242 -10.80 16.74 -6.14
N HIS A 243 -10.48 15.67 -6.88
CA HIS A 243 -11.15 15.35 -8.13
C HIS A 243 -12.65 15.09 -7.93
N LEU A 244 -13.01 14.28 -6.92
CA LEU A 244 -14.40 14.00 -6.59
C LEU A 244 -15.17 15.26 -6.19
N MET A 245 -14.55 16.15 -5.38
CA MET A 245 -15.18 17.41 -4.99
C MET A 245 -15.41 18.35 -6.18
N GLN A 246 -14.46 18.43 -7.10
CA GLN A 246 -14.60 19.21 -8.33
C GLN A 246 -15.76 18.67 -9.19
N GLN A 247 -15.85 17.35 -9.37
CA GLN A 247 -16.95 16.72 -10.11
C GLN A 247 -18.32 16.97 -9.44
N ALA A 248 -18.36 16.97 -8.11
CA ALA A 248 -19.57 17.25 -7.35
C ALA A 248 -19.96 18.74 -7.31
N GLY A 249 -19.09 19.65 -7.80
CA GLY A 249 -19.27 21.10 -7.70
C GLY A 249 -19.13 21.62 -6.26
N ILE A 250 -18.42 20.89 -5.40
CA ILE A 250 -18.19 21.27 -4.00
C ILE A 250 -17.03 22.25 -3.92
N ASP A 251 -17.29 23.40 -3.30
CA ASP A 251 -16.28 24.40 -2.96
C ASP A 251 -15.39 23.90 -1.82
N ILE A 252 -14.13 23.60 -2.14
CA ILE A 252 -13.14 23.01 -1.23
C ILE A 252 -12.87 23.93 -0.03
N GLU A 253 -12.77 25.25 -0.24
CA GLU A 253 -12.48 26.20 0.84
C GLU A 253 -13.63 26.23 1.84
N LYS A 254 -14.88 26.33 1.36
CA LYS A 254 -16.06 26.28 2.23
C LYS A 254 -16.18 24.95 2.96
N TYR A 255 -15.86 23.84 2.30
CA TYR A 255 -15.85 22.52 2.94
C TYR A 255 -14.86 22.46 4.10
N CYS A 256 -13.64 22.96 3.89
CA CYS A 256 -12.59 22.97 4.90
C CYS A 256 -12.97 23.86 6.09
N ILE A 257 -13.44 25.09 5.84
CA ILE A 257 -13.87 26.03 6.88
C ILE A 257 -14.98 25.42 7.75
N LYS A 258 -16.00 24.83 7.13
CA LYS A 258 -17.15 24.23 7.85
C LYS A 258 -16.72 23.11 8.80
N ARG A 259 -15.63 22.41 8.49
CA ARG A 259 -15.10 21.30 9.31
C ARG A 259 -13.89 21.70 10.17
N GLY A 260 -13.51 22.98 10.18
CA GLY A 260 -12.36 23.46 10.94
C GLY A 260 -11.01 22.97 10.41
N PHE A 261 -10.94 22.66 9.11
CA PHE A 261 -9.73 22.24 8.42
C PHE A 261 -9.03 23.44 7.79
N ASN A 262 -7.70 23.48 7.83
CA ASN A 262 -6.90 24.47 7.12
C ASN A 262 -6.78 24.10 5.64
N SER A 263 -6.80 22.81 5.33
CA SER A 263 -6.85 22.32 3.94
C SER A 263 -7.48 20.93 3.87
N LEU A 264 -7.75 20.46 2.64
CA LEU A 264 -8.27 19.12 2.41
C LEU A 264 -7.35 18.01 2.98
N HIS A 265 -6.05 18.29 3.13
CA HIS A 265 -5.11 17.36 3.74
C HIS A 265 -5.48 17.03 5.18
N ASP A 266 -6.19 17.91 5.89
CA ASP A 266 -6.55 17.68 7.30
C ASP A 266 -7.69 16.66 7.48
N VAL A 267 -8.26 16.16 6.37
CA VAL A 267 -9.21 15.06 6.40
C VAL A 267 -8.53 13.82 6.99
N GLN A 268 -9.18 13.20 7.97
CA GLN A 268 -8.69 11.99 8.62
C GLN A 268 -8.85 10.79 7.69
N GLN A 269 -7.82 9.95 7.61
CA GLN A 269 -7.85 8.77 6.75
C GLN A 269 -8.98 7.78 7.13
N GLN A 270 -9.32 7.66 8.40
CA GLN A 270 -10.44 6.80 8.84
C GLN A 270 -11.79 7.23 8.27
N LYS A 271 -11.93 8.51 7.91
CA LYS A 271 -13.14 9.08 7.30
C LYS A 271 -13.04 9.20 5.79
N PHE A 272 -11.91 8.79 5.18
CA PHE A 272 -11.65 8.99 3.76
C PHE A 272 -12.70 8.25 2.92
N ASP A 273 -12.85 6.94 3.13
CA ASP A 273 -13.78 6.12 2.33
C ASP A 273 -15.24 6.58 2.49
N GLU A 274 -15.65 6.92 3.72
CA GLU A 274 -16.97 7.48 4.01
C GLU A 274 -17.18 8.83 3.30
N THR A 275 -16.16 9.69 3.30
CA THR A 275 -16.22 11.00 2.64
C THR A 275 -16.31 10.85 1.12
N CYS A 276 -15.50 9.97 0.52
CA CYS A 276 -15.54 9.66 -0.90
C CYS A 276 -16.91 9.11 -1.32
N ALA A 277 -17.44 8.13 -0.57
CA ALA A 277 -18.76 7.55 -0.83
C ALA A 277 -19.87 8.62 -0.74
N GLY A 278 -19.81 9.50 0.26
CA GLY A 278 -20.76 10.61 0.40
C GLY A 278 -20.72 11.59 -0.78
N ILE A 279 -19.54 11.91 -1.30
CA ILE A 279 -19.39 12.81 -2.46
C ILE A 279 -19.87 12.12 -3.74
N GLN A 280 -19.54 10.84 -3.93
CA GLN A 280 -20.03 10.06 -5.08
C GLN A 280 -21.56 9.99 -5.11
N ALA A 281 -22.22 9.86 -3.95
CA ALA A 281 -23.68 9.91 -3.87
C ALA A 281 -24.25 11.27 -4.31
N ILE A 282 -23.55 12.38 -4.04
CA ILE A 282 -23.95 13.72 -4.52
C ILE A 282 -23.82 13.80 -6.04
N ILE A 283 -22.71 13.32 -6.60
CA ILE A 283 -22.48 13.29 -8.06
C ILE A 283 -23.60 12.51 -8.76
N GLU A 284 -23.91 11.31 -8.26
CA GLU A 284 -24.92 10.45 -8.85
C GLU A 284 -26.32 11.07 -8.74
N ARG A 285 -26.66 11.68 -7.60
CA ARG A 285 -27.92 12.40 -7.43
C ARG A 285 -28.06 13.57 -8.42
N ASN A 286 -27.01 14.35 -8.62
CA ASN A 286 -27.02 15.47 -9.56
C ASN A 286 -27.21 14.99 -11.00
N LYS A 287 -26.54 13.88 -11.37
CA LYS A 287 -26.69 13.27 -12.69
C LYS A 287 -28.10 12.75 -12.94
N GLN A 288 -28.70 12.06 -11.95
CA GLN A 288 -30.08 11.56 -12.05
C GLN A 288 -31.10 12.71 -12.17
N ALA A 289 -30.92 13.80 -11.41
CA ALA A 289 -31.77 14.98 -11.52
C ALA A 289 -31.70 15.62 -12.91
N HIS A 290 -30.50 15.72 -13.50
CA HIS A 290 -30.33 16.27 -14.84
C HIS A 290 -31.02 15.40 -15.90
N GLN A 291 -30.84 14.08 -15.83
CA GLN A 291 -31.51 13.14 -16.75
C GLN A 291 -33.03 13.14 -16.59
N ALA A 292 -33.54 13.28 -15.37
CA ALA A 292 -34.98 13.37 -15.12
C ALA A 292 -35.57 14.65 -15.74
N ASN A 293 -34.88 15.78 -15.58
CA ASN A 293 -35.28 17.05 -16.20
C ASN A 293 -35.27 16.98 -17.73
N GLU A 294 -34.24 16.40 -18.34
CA GLU A 294 -34.17 16.19 -19.79
C GLU A 294 -35.31 15.31 -20.30
N LYS A 295 -35.58 14.19 -19.61
CA LYS A 295 -36.71 13.31 -19.94
C LYS A 295 -38.05 14.03 -19.80
N GLN A 296 -38.21 14.86 -18.78
CA GLN A 296 -39.42 15.64 -18.58
C GLN A 296 -39.62 16.65 -19.71
N LEU A 297 -38.59 17.43 -20.06
CA LEU A 297 -38.62 18.38 -21.17
C LEU A 297 -38.96 17.69 -22.50
N GLN A 298 -38.37 16.52 -22.74
CA GLN A 298 -38.64 15.75 -23.95
C GLN A 298 -40.07 15.21 -23.96
N THR A 299 -40.59 14.74 -22.83
CA THR A 299 -41.98 14.28 -22.69
C THR A 299 -42.97 15.42 -22.90
N GLU A 300 -42.70 16.60 -22.35
CA GLU A 300 -43.51 17.81 -22.55
C GLU A 300 -43.50 18.26 -24.01
N SER A 301 -42.34 18.23 -24.67
CA SER A 301 -42.21 18.52 -26.10
C SER A 301 -42.98 17.51 -26.96
N ASP A 302 -42.87 16.21 -26.67
CA ASP A 302 -43.57 15.16 -27.40
C ASP A 302 -45.09 15.25 -27.21
N SER A 303 -45.56 15.52 -26.00
CA SER A 303 -46.98 15.74 -25.69
C SER A 303 -47.53 16.98 -26.41
N ARG A 304 -46.76 18.06 -26.46
CA ARG A 304 -47.12 19.26 -27.24
C ARG A 304 -47.24 18.96 -28.72
N LEU A 305 -46.27 18.24 -29.29
CA LEU A 305 -46.29 17.83 -30.69
C LEU A 305 -47.49 16.92 -31.01
N GLU A 306 -47.86 16.04 -30.09
CA GLU A 306 -49.07 15.20 -30.20
C GLU A 306 -50.36 16.01 -30.19
N ASN A 307 -50.47 17.02 -29.33
CA ASN A 307 -51.62 17.92 -29.31
C ASN A 307 -51.72 18.74 -30.60
N GLU A 308 -50.61 19.29 -31.09
CA GLU A 308 -50.54 20.02 -32.35
C GLU A 308 -50.91 19.10 -33.54
N TYR A 309 -50.48 17.84 -33.52
CA TYR A 309 -50.86 16.84 -34.53
C TYR A 309 -52.37 16.61 -34.58
N ASN A 310 -53.00 16.43 -33.42
CA ASN A 310 -54.46 16.23 -33.34
C ASN A 310 -55.25 17.45 -33.86
N LEU A 311 -54.77 18.67 -33.55
CA LEU A 311 -55.37 19.91 -34.08
C LEU A 311 -55.21 20.00 -35.60
N ALA A 312 -54.03 19.68 -36.12
CA ALA A 312 -53.76 19.69 -37.56
C ALA A 312 -54.67 18.72 -38.33
N LEU A 313 -54.97 17.54 -37.78
CA LEU A 313 -55.94 16.62 -38.38
C LEU A 313 -57.35 17.23 -38.47
N GLN A 314 -57.78 17.99 -37.45
CA GLN A 314 -59.07 18.69 -37.48
C GLN A 314 -59.08 19.84 -38.49
N ASP A 315 -57.98 20.59 -38.59
CA ASP A 315 -57.83 21.67 -39.55
C ASP A 315 -57.83 21.15 -40.99
N ILE A 316 -57.16 20.02 -41.25
CA ILE A 316 -57.19 19.32 -42.55
C ILE A 316 -58.63 18.95 -42.93
N GLN A 317 -59.42 18.39 -42.00
CA GLN A 317 -60.82 18.05 -42.27
C GLN A 317 -61.68 19.27 -42.64
N LYS A 318 -61.40 20.43 -42.05
CA LYS A 318 -62.12 21.70 -42.27
C LYS A 318 -61.50 22.57 -43.36
N ALA A 319 -60.46 22.10 -44.05
CA ALA A 319 -59.78 22.86 -45.08
C ALA A 319 -60.78 23.29 -46.18
N PRO A 320 -60.75 24.55 -46.64
CA PRO A 320 -61.65 25.03 -47.69
C PRO A 320 -61.12 24.83 -49.11
N ASN A 321 -59.81 24.56 -49.27
CA ASN A 321 -59.15 24.37 -50.56
C ASN A 321 -57.78 23.69 -50.39
N ILE A 322 -57.18 23.27 -51.51
CA ILE A 322 -55.90 22.54 -51.54
C ILE A 322 -54.71 23.33 -50.96
N ASN A 323 -54.68 24.65 -51.13
CA ASN A 323 -53.60 25.48 -50.60
C ASN A 323 -53.59 25.51 -49.07
N ALA A 324 -54.73 25.31 -48.42
CA ALA A 324 -54.83 25.23 -46.96
C ALA A 324 -54.17 23.95 -46.39
N LEU A 325 -53.93 22.92 -47.21
CA LEU A 325 -53.25 21.68 -46.80
C LEU A 325 -51.72 21.80 -46.77
N ASN A 326 -51.13 22.81 -47.44
CA ASN A 326 -49.69 23.03 -47.46
C ASN A 326 -49.15 23.39 -46.06
N ARG A 327 -49.90 24.18 -45.31
CA ARG A 327 -49.50 24.65 -43.97
C ARG A 327 -49.25 23.50 -42.98
N PRO A 328 -50.17 22.54 -42.77
CA PRO A 328 -49.91 21.39 -41.90
C PRO A 328 -48.83 20.46 -42.48
N ALA A 329 -48.78 20.25 -43.80
CA ALA A 329 -47.76 19.40 -44.43
C ALA A 329 -46.32 19.95 -44.26
N GLU A 330 -46.13 21.26 -44.32
CA GLU A 330 -44.82 21.87 -44.08
C GLU A 330 -44.45 21.90 -42.60
N TYR A 331 -45.41 22.16 -41.70
CA TYR A 331 -45.15 22.25 -40.27
C TYR A 331 -44.66 20.93 -39.66
N PHE A 332 -45.19 19.79 -40.11
CA PHE A 332 -44.82 18.46 -39.59
C PHE A 332 -43.66 17.79 -40.35
N ARG A 333 -43.04 18.47 -41.34
CA ARG A 333 -41.92 17.92 -42.12
C ARG A 333 -40.73 17.60 -41.20
N GLY A 334 -40.21 16.37 -41.28
CA GLY A 334 -39.12 15.87 -40.43
C GLY A 334 -39.54 15.44 -39.02
N THR A 335 -40.83 15.43 -38.70
CA THR A 335 -41.34 14.96 -37.40
C THR A 335 -41.85 13.52 -37.49
N LYS A 336 -42.06 12.87 -36.32
CA LYS A 336 -42.65 11.52 -36.25
C LYS A 336 -44.06 11.40 -36.87
N PHE A 337 -44.74 12.52 -37.12
CA PHE A 337 -46.09 12.58 -37.67
C PHE A 337 -46.17 12.98 -39.15
N GLU A 338 -45.04 13.26 -39.79
CA GLU A 338 -44.98 13.73 -41.19
C GLU A 338 -45.82 12.87 -42.14
N GLN A 339 -45.57 11.56 -42.16
CA GLN A 339 -46.25 10.65 -43.09
C GLN A 339 -47.76 10.57 -42.83
N ASN A 340 -48.18 10.64 -41.57
CA ASN A 340 -49.59 10.58 -41.22
C ASN A 340 -50.34 11.85 -41.64
N ILE A 341 -49.71 13.02 -41.50
CA ILE A 341 -50.27 14.29 -41.97
C ILE A 341 -50.35 14.31 -43.50
N LEU A 342 -49.31 13.85 -44.20
CA LEU A 342 -49.31 13.77 -45.67
C LEU A 342 -50.43 12.86 -46.18
N ASN A 343 -50.62 11.69 -45.55
CA ASN A 343 -51.71 10.78 -45.89
C ASN A 343 -53.09 11.40 -45.64
N ALA A 344 -53.26 12.15 -44.54
CA ALA A 344 -54.52 12.83 -44.22
C ALA A 344 -54.83 13.97 -45.22
N CYS A 345 -53.83 14.75 -45.60
CA CYS A 345 -53.96 15.78 -46.64
C CYS A 345 -54.37 15.16 -47.99
N GLN A 346 -53.71 14.06 -48.40
CA GLN A 346 -54.04 13.36 -49.64
C GLN A 346 -55.48 12.84 -49.64
N ALA A 347 -55.88 12.14 -48.56
CA ALA A 347 -57.22 11.60 -48.42
C ALA A 347 -58.30 12.70 -48.48
N LYS A 348 -58.04 13.87 -47.89
CA LYS A 348 -58.96 15.01 -47.96
C LYS A 348 -59.03 15.59 -49.38
N SER A 349 -57.89 15.74 -50.06
CA SER A 349 -57.84 16.20 -51.45
C SER A 349 -58.62 15.29 -52.39
N ASP A 350 -58.47 13.98 -52.22
CA ASP A 350 -59.16 12.97 -53.02
C ASP A 350 -60.69 12.98 -52.76
N MET A 351 -61.11 13.18 -51.51
CA MET A 351 -62.54 13.25 -51.14
C MET A 351 -63.26 14.46 -51.72
N GLU A 352 -62.62 15.63 -51.73
CA GLU A 352 -63.23 16.89 -52.22
C GLU A 352 -63.01 17.11 -53.73
N GLY A 353 -62.32 16.17 -54.40
CA GLY A 353 -62.02 16.26 -55.84
C GLY A 353 -61.07 17.42 -56.18
N TRP A 354 -60.24 17.84 -55.23
CA TRP A 354 -59.24 18.87 -55.46
C TRP A 354 -58.08 18.28 -56.27
N SER A 355 -58.03 18.60 -57.55
CA SER A 355 -56.86 18.30 -58.38
C SER A 355 -55.69 19.20 -57.97
N ALA A 356 -54.51 18.60 -57.84
CA ALA A 356 -53.23 19.28 -57.59
C ALA A 356 -52.96 20.43 -58.55
#